data_AF-A0A0C2GKV3-F1
#
_entry.id   AF-A0A0C2GKV3-F1
#
_cell.length_a   1.000
_cell.length_b   1.000
_cell.length_c   1.000
_cell.angle_alpha   90.00
_cell.angle_beta   90.00
_cell.angle_gamma   90.00
#
_symmetry.space_group_name_H-M   'P 1'
#
loop_
_entity.id
_entity.type
_entity.pdbx_description
1 polymer ?
#
loop_
_entity_poly.entity_id
_entity_poly.type
_entity_poly.pdbx_seq_one_letter_code
_entity_poly.pdbx_strand_id
1 'polypeptide(L)'
;MGSSTSTRAYVFASFYIIEVSISGAGIIQAHGLKSFPELTVYQPLITGVAGNRASLQSARISSYVNTYKGTEKLSARLNPWTYYTSPDSESRAALLIILTSVPYHAFFVSVSYTIAYATLKPLKLSFVFLAGYMCAVFIQIFFLVYIAQVIVYWMYHFRIDPDMHAIPMVTATGDLVGTALLVSLFYVMSYGDDFVLKSSAMSETPSNATLMCSYE
;
A
#
# COMPACT_ATOMS: atom_id res chain seq x y z
N MET A 1 -11.32 35.61 13.94
CA MET A 1 -10.10 35.76 13.10
C MET A 1 -9.05 34.65 13.31
N GLY A 2 -9.20 33.68 14.23
CA GLY A 2 -8.21 32.62 14.47
C GLY A 2 -8.35 31.30 13.67
N SER A 3 -9.37 31.16 12.81
CA SER A 3 -9.62 29.90 12.09
C SER A 3 -8.73 29.68 10.85
N SER A 4 -8.42 30.74 10.10
CA SER A 4 -7.67 30.62 8.83
C SER A 4 -6.22 30.19 9.01
N THR A 5 -5.52 30.69 10.04
CA THR A 5 -4.13 30.33 10.33
C THR A 5 -3.99 28.86 10.75
N SER A 6 -4.95 28.37 11.55
CA SER A 6 -4.96 26.98 12.01
C SER A 6 -5.23 25.99 10.87
N THR A 7 -6.20 26.29 9.99
CA THR A 7 -6.47 25.45 8.81
C THR A 7 -5.28 25.37 7.86
N ARG A 8 -4.58 26.48 7.62
CA ARG A 8 -3.35 26.48 6.82
C ARG A 8 -2.27 25.58 7.41
N ALA A 9 -2.08 25.61 8.74
CA ALA A 9 -1.13 24.74 9.42
C ALA A 9 -1.47 23.24 9.24
N TYR A 10 -2.74 22.84 9.33
CA TYR A 10 -3.13 21.45 9.11
C TYR A 10 -2.94 21.00 7.66
N VAL A 11 -3.18 21.89 6.69
CA VAL A 11 -2.91 21.61 5.27
C VAL A 11 -1.41 21.36 5.06
N PHE A 12 -0.54 22.22 5.59
CA PHE A 12 0.92 21.99 5.51
C PHE A 12 1.36 20.70 6.22
N ALA A 13 0.79 20.41 7.38
CA ALA A 13 1.04 19.16 8.08
C ALA A 13 0.65 17.93 7.24
N SER A 14 -0.47 17.99 6.50
CA SER A 14 -0.89 16.90 5.62
C SER A 14 0.11 16.63 4.49
N PHE A 15 0.66 17.68 3.86
CA PHE A 15 1.71 17.55 2.85
C PHE A 15 2.98 16.94 3.43
N TYR A 16 3.41 17.42 4.59
CA TYR A 16 4.60 16.89 5.25
C TYR A 16 4.45 15.40 5.59
N ILE A 17 3.29 14.98 6.09
CA ILE A 17 3.01 13.57 6.39
C ILE A 17 3.07 12.72 5.11
N ILE A 18 2.53 13.22 3.99
CA ILE A 18 2.60 12.54 2.69
C ILE A 18 4.06 12.34 2.26
N GLU A 19 4.84 13.42 2.27
CA GLU A 19 6.24 13.42 1.83
C GLU A 19 7.11 12.47 2.67
N VAL A 20 6.95 12.51 4.00
CA VAL A 20 7.66 11.61 4.91
C VAL A 20 7.26 10.15 4.66
N SER A 21 5.97 9.88 4.43
CA SER A 21 5.48 8.52 4.17
C SER A 21 6.04 7.96 2.87
N ILE A 22 6.00 8.74 1.78
CA ILE A 22 6.56 8.35 0.48
C ILE A 22 8.08 8.16 0.57
N SER A 23 8.79 9.07 1.24
CA SER A 23 10.23 8.96 1.44
C SER A 23 10.60 7.71 2.23
N GLY A 24 9.86 7.42 3.31
CA GLY A 24 10.01 6.20 4.09
C GLY A 24 9.79 4.94 3.27
N ALA A 25 8.73 4.91 2.45
CA ALA A 25 8.46 3.81 1.53
C ALA A 25 9.63 3.58 0.56
N GLY A 26 10.16 4.66 -0.04
CA GLY A 26 11.30 4.62 -0.94
C GLY A 26 12.58 4.11 -0.28
N ILE A 27 12.86 4.49 0.97
CA ILE A 27 14.02 3.99 1.72
C ILE A 27 13.89 2.50 2.02
N ILE A 28 12.72 2.06 2.49
CA ILE A 28 12.45 0.64 2.79
C ILE A 28 12.56 -0.19 1.51
N GLN A 29 12.00 0.31 0.41
CA GLN A 29 12.12 -0.28 -0.93
C GLN A 29 13.59 -0.40 -1.34
N ALA A 30 14.34 0.71 -1.33
CA ALA A 30 15.73 0.74 -1.76
C ALA A 30 16.62 -0.21 -0.94
N HIS A 31 16.36 -0.33 0.36
CA HIS A 31 17.04 -1.30 1.21
C HIS A 31 16.65 -2.74 0.86
N GLY A 32 15.36 -3.01 0.68
CA GLY A 32 14.85 -4.33 0.30
C GLY A 32 15.38 -4.82 -1.05
N LEU A 33 15.44 -3.95 -2.07
CA LEU A 33 15.93 -4.31 -3.42
C LEU A 33 17.40 -4.77 -3.42
N LYS A 34 18.24 -4.23 -2.52
CA LYS A 34 19.65 -4.65 -2.42
C LYS A 34 19.79 -6.13 -2.05
N SER A 35 18.85 -6.62 -1.24
CA SER A 35 18.84 -8.00 -0.76
C SER A 35 17.96 -8.90 -1.63
N PHE A 36 16.88 -8.36 -2.21
CA PHE A 36 15.85 -9.11 -2.92
C PHE A 36 15.41 -8.38 -4.22
N PRO A 37 16.12 -8.55 -5.34
CA PRO A 37 15.77 -7.92 -6.61
C PRO A 37 14.36 -8.28 -7.13
N GLU A 38 13.86 -9.46 -6.78
CA GLU A 38 12.53 -9.98 -7.14
C GLU A 38 11.39 -9.15 -6.56
N LEU A 39 11.67 -8.33 -5.54
CA LEU A 39 10.70 -7.43 -4.91
C LEU A 39 10.05 -6.47 -5.92
N THR A 40 10.81 -6.08 -6.95
CA THR A 40 10.35 -5.18 -8.03
C THR A 40 9.12 -5.70 -8.78
N VAL A 41 8.93 -7.02 -8.85
CA VAL A 41 7.80 -7.64 -9.56
C VAL A 41 6.51 -7.52 -8.73
N TYR A 42 6.61 -7.65 -7.40
CA TYR A 42 5.44 -7.67 -6.51
C TYR A 42 5.05 -6.30 -5.98
N GLN A 43 5.99 -5.35 -5.99
CA GLN A 43 5.76 -4.05 -5.38
C GLN A 43 4.63 -3.24 -6.04
N PRO A 44 4.57 -3.09 -7.38
CA PRO A 44 3.44 -2.40 -8.01
C PRO A 44 2.09 -3.08 -7.74
N LEU A 45 2.08 -4.40 -7.54
CA LEU A 45 0.87 -5.17 -7.28
C LEU A 45 0.37 -4.91 -5.85
N ILE A 46 1.24 -4.94 -4.85
CA ILE A 46 0.83 -4.77 -3.45
C ILE A 46 0.47 -3.30 -3.17
N THR A 47 1.29 -2.34 -3.62
CA THR A 47 1.05 -0.92 -3.30
C THR A 47 0.02 -0.30 -4.23
N GLY A 48 0.14 -0.51 -5.54
CA GLY A 48 -0.73 0.10 -6.53
C GLY A 48 -2.19 -0.37 -6.43
N VAL A 49 -2.41 -1.68 -6.29
CA VAL A 49 -3.77 -2.22 -6.21
C VAL A 49 -4.46 -1.82 -4.91
N ALA A 50 -3.76 -1.92 -3.77
CA ALA A 50 -4.33 -1.58 -2.49
C ALA A 50 -4.59 -0.07 -2.38
N GLY A 51 -3.62 0.76 -2.79
CA GLY A 51 -3.73 2.21 -2.80
C GLY A 51 -4.91 2.71 -3.63
N ASN A 52 -5.10 2.17 -4.84
CA ASN A 52 -6.21 2.55 -5.71
C ASN A 52 -7.59 2.16 -5.16
N ARG A 53 -7.67 1.04 -4.45
CA ARG A 53 -8.93 0.60 -3.82
C ARG A 53 -9.27 1.46 -2.61
N ALA A 54 -8.27 1.74 -1.78
CA ALA A 54 -8.46 2.59 -0.62
C ALA A 54 -8.72 4.05 -1.02
N SER A 55 -8.13 4.53 -2.11
CA SER A 55 -8.42 5.88 -2.65
C SER A 55 -9.86 5.98 -3.13
N LEU A 56 -10.38 4.96 -3.84
CA LEU A 56 -11.79 4.90 -4.22
C LEU A 56 -12.70 4.95 -2.99
N GLN A 57 -12.37 4.18 -1.95
CA GLN A 57 -13.13 4.22 -0.70
C GLN A 57 -13.07 5.60 -0.04
N SER A 58 -11.88 6.22 0.00
CA SER A 58 -11.71 7.56 0.57
C SER A 58 -12.55 8.61 -0.17
N ALA A 59 -12.61 8.55 -1.50
CA ALA A 59 -13.41 9.46 -2.32
C ALA A 59 -14.92 9.31 -2.05
N ARG A 60 -15.40 8.07 -1.87
CA ARG A 60 -16.81 7.79 -1.55
C ARG A 60 -17.18 8.37 -0.18
N ILE A 61 -16.36 8.12 0.83
CA ILE A 61 -16.58 8.65 2.18
C ILE A 61 -16.48 10.17 2.17
N SER A 62 -15.52 10.74 1.42
CA SER A 62 -15.34 12.18 1.30
C SER A 62 -16.57 12.86 0.71
N SER A 63 -17.09 12.31 -0.40
CA SER A 63 -18.35 12.76 -1.02
C SER A 63 -19.54 12.67 -0.05
N TYR A 64 -19.64 11.57 0.70
CA TYR A 64 -20.67 11.39 1.72
C TYR A 64 -20.58 12.48 2.81
N VAL A 65 -19.41 12.70 3.38
CA VAL A 65 -19.22 13.67 4.48
C VAL A 65 -19.44 15.10 3.98
N ASN A 66 -19.00 15.44 2.77
CA ASN A 66 -19.21 16.76 2.17
C ASN A 66 -20.71 17.03 1.88
N THR A 67 -21.44 16.02 1.41
CA THR A 67 -22.88 16.11 1.11
C THR A 67 -23.73 16.27 2.36
N TYR A 68 -23.50 15.44 3.38
CA TYR A 68 -24.34 15.39 4.59
C TYR A 68 -23.83 16.26 5.75
N LYS A 69 -22.67 16.91 5.58
CA LYS A 69 -22.02 17.81 6.55
C LYS A 69 -21.88 17.26 7.98
N GLY A 70 -21.76 15.94 8.15
CA GLY A 70 -21.84 15.28 9.45
C GLY A 70 -20.57 14.52 9.84
N THR A 71 -20.02 14.84 11.01
CA THR A 71 -18.96 14.05 11.69
C THR A 71 -19.52 13.07 12.72
N GLU A 72 -20.84 12.99 12.88
CA GLU A 72 -21.51 12.26 13.97
C GLU A 72 -21.11 10.79 14.08
N LYS A 73 -20.64 10.20 12.98
CA LYS A 73 -20.24 8.80 12.90
C LYS A 73 -18.79 8.54 13.33
N LEU A 74 -17.96 9.56 13.53
CA LEU A 74 -16.52 9.39 13.74
C LEU A 74 -16.19 8.61 15.02
N SER A 75 -16.74 9.01 16.18
CA SER A 75 -16.31 8.41 17.46
C SER A 75 -16.64 6.91 17.53
N ALA A 76 -17.81 6.50 17.03
CA ALA A 76 -18.21 5.10 16.95
C ALA A 76 -17.35 4.30 15.95
N ARG A 77 -16.88 4.94 14.87
CA ARG A 77 -16.14 4.30 13.78
C ARG A 77 -14.62 4.27 13.97
N LEU A 78 -14.09 4.85 15.04
CA LEU A 78 -12.69 4.62 15.46
C LEU A 78 -12.45 3.16 15.87
N ASN A 79 -13.50 2.41 16.20
CA ASN A 79 -13.39 0.97 16.32
C ASN A 79 -13.54 0.32 14.93
N PRO A 80 -12.52 -0.39 14.41
CA PRO A 80 -12.59 -1.01 13.09
C PRO A 80 -13.72 -2.04 13.00
N TRP A 81 -14.02 -2.78 14.08
CA TRP A 81 -15.11 -3.74 14.07
C TRP A 81 -16.45 -3.05 13.87
N THR A 82 -16.70 -1.97 14.61
CA THR A 82 -17.90 -1.15 14.44
C THR A 82 -17.99 -0.61 13.02
N TYR A 83 -16.88 -0.17 12.43
CA TYR A 83 -16.87 0.24 11.03
C TYR A 83 -17.29 -0.89 10.09
N TYR A 84 -16.63 -2.04 10.12
CA TYR A 84 -16.91 -3.12 9.17
C TYR A 84 -18.29 -3.76 9.37
N THR A 85 -18.83 -3.80 10.58
CA THR A 85 -20.14 -4.40 10.86
C THR A 85 -21.30 -3.42 10.73
N SER A 86 -21.05 -2.15 10.45
CA SER A 86 -22.12 -1.15 10.35
C SER A 86 -22.98 -1.37 9.09
N PRO A 87 -24.29 -1.11 9.16
CA PRO A 87 -25.23 -1.41 8.07
C PRO A 87 -25.18 -0.41 6.90
N ASP A 88 -24.32 0.61 6.95
CA ASP A 88 -24.28 1.69 5.98
C ASP A 88 -23.60 1.35 4.65
N SER A 89 -23.82 2.20 3.64
CA SER A 89 -23.27 2.05 2.30
C SER A 89 -21.74 2.00 2.27
N GLU A 90 -21.07 2.79 3.12
CA GLU A 90 -19.61 2.91 3.12
C GLU A 90 -18.96 1.67 3.71
N SER A 91 -19.50 1.16 4.82
CA SER A 91 -19.06 -0.10 5.42
C SER A 91 -19.28 -1.30 4.50
N ARG A 92 -20.42 -1.35 3.79
CA ARG A 92 -20.68 -2.38 2.77
C ARG A 92 -19.70 -2.28 1.61
N ALA A 93 -19.41 -1.06 1.14
CA ALA A 93 -18.42 -0.83 0.09
C ALA A 93 -17.01 -1.27 0.51
N ALA A 94 -16.60 -0.94 1.74
CA ALA A 94 -15.34 -1.38 2.32
C ALA A 94 -15.21 -2.91 2.36
N LEU A 95 -16.25 -3.61 2.82
CA LEU A 95 -16.28 -5.08 2.81
C LEU A 95 -16.20 -5.66 1.40
N LEU A 96 -16.92 -5.08 0.44
CA LEU A 96 -16.84 -5.50 -0.97
C LEU A 96 -15.43 -5.30 -1.54
N ILE A 97 -14.77 -4.20 -1.20
CA ILE A 97 -13.39 -3.92 -1.62
C ILE A 97 -12.41 -4.97 -1.05
N ILE A 98 -12.58 -5.35 0.22
CA ILE A 98 -11.77 -6.39 0.88
C ILE A 98 -12.05 -7.76 0.27
N LEU A 99 -13.33 -8.14 0.14
CA LEU A 99 -13.73 -9.45 -0.40
C LEU A 99 -13.27 -9.64 -1.84
N THR A 100 -13.38 -8.60 -2.67
CA THR A 100 -12.92 -8.64 -4.06
C THR A 100 -11.41 -8.48 -4.21
N SER A 101 -10.66 -8.24 -3.13
CA SER A 101 -9.19 -8.18 -3.17
C SER A 101 -8.60 -9.57 -3.48
N VAL A 102 -9.09 -10.62 -2.82
CA VAL A 102 -8.57 -12.00 -3.00
C VAL A 102 -8.60 -12.46 -4.47
N PRO A 103 -9.74 -12.47 -5.19
CA PRO A 103 -9.76 -12.90 -6.59
C PRO A 103 -8.94 -11.98 -7.50
N TYR A 104 -8.84 -10.70 -7.17
CA TYR A 104 -8.08 -9.72 -7.95
C TYR A 104 -6.57 -9.96 -7.83
N HIS A 105 -6.06 -10.18 -6.62
CA HIS A 105 -4.64 -10.50 -6.41
C HIS A 105 -4.30 -11.91 -6.93
N ALA A 106 -5.22 -12.88 -6.83
CA ALA A 106 -5.05 -14.18 -7.47
C ALA A 106 -4.88 -14.06 -8.99
N PHE A 107 -5.72 -13.25 -9.64
CA PHE A 107 -5.60 -12.96 -11.07
C PHE A 107 -4.25 -12.31 -11.41
N PHE A 108 -3.86 -11.25 -10.69
CA PHE A 108 -2.59 -10.56 -10.96
C PHE A 108 -1.38 -11.46 -10.75
N VAL A 109 -1.37 -12.27 -9.69
CA VAL A 109 -0.28 -13.25 -9.49
C VAL A 109 -0.25 -14.29 -10.61
N SER A 110 -1.40 -14.81 -11.06
CA SER A 110 -1.42 -15.77 -12.17
C SER A 110 -0.89 -15.18 -13.47
N VAL A 111 -1.19 -13.91 -13.74
CA VAL A 111 -0.67 -13.19 -14.91
C VAL A 111 0.82 -12.97 -14.77
N SER A 112 1.29 -12.46 -13.63
CA SER A 112 2.71 -12.26 -13.34
C SER A 112 3.50 -13.56 -13.46
N TYR A 113 2.96 -14.68 -12.97
CA TYR A 113 3.57 -16.00 -13.10
C TYR A 113 3.66 -16.44 -14.57
N THR A 114 2.59 -16.26 -15.35
CA THR A 114 2.56 -16.63 -16.77
C THR A 114 3.57 -15.81 -17.57
N ILE A 115 3.63 -14.50 -17.33
CA ILE A 115 4.61 -13.61 -17.98
C ILE A 115 6.02 -14.00 -17.57
N ALA A 116 6.28 -14.19 -16.27
CA ALA A 116 7.58 -14.61 -15.77
C ALA A 116 8.04 -15.94 -16.36
N TYR A 117 7.13 -16.91 -16.54
CA TYR A 117 7.45 -18.17 -17.22
C TYR A 117 7.80 -17.98 -18.69
N ALA A 118 7.19 -16.99 -19.37
CA ALA A 118 7.42 -16.71 -20.78
C ALA A 118 8.67 -15.84 -21.06
N THR A 119 9.03 -14.93 -20.14
CA THR A 119 10.10 -13.93 -20.35
C THR A 119 11.35 -14.16 -19.50
N LEU A 120 11.24 -14.88 -18.38
CA LEU A 120 12.33 -15.17 -17.46
C LEU A 120 12.56 -16.69 -17.35
N LYS A 121 13.72 -17.09 -16.81
CA LYS A 121 13.92 -18.49 -16.38
C LYS A 121 12.84 -18.85 -15.34
N PRO A 122 12.39 -20.12 -15.26
CA PRO A 122 11.30 -20.51 -14.38
C PRO A 122 11.56 -20.05 -12.95
N LEU A 123 10.80 -19.04 -12.50
CA LEU A 123 10.80 -18.61 -11.11
C LEU A 123 10.29 -19.78 -10.28
N LYS A 124 11.11 -20.27 -9.35
CA LYS A 124 10.68 -21.22 -8.32
C LYS A 124 9.78 -20.51 -7.33
N LEU A 125 8.55 -20.22 -7.74
CA LEU A 125 7.55 -19.60 -6.89
C LEU A 125 7.15 -20.60 -5.81
N SER A 126 7.58 -20.35 -4.59
CA SER A 126 7.26 -21.25 -3.50
C SER A 126 5.83 -21.02 -3.00
N PHE A 127 5.07 -22.09 -2.81
CA PHE A 127 3.64 -21.98 -2.42
C PHE A 127 3.44 -21.23 -1.10
N VAL A 128 4.35 -21.38 -0.13
CA VAL A 128 4.28 -20.62 1.14
C VAL A 128 4.60 -19.14 0.94
N PHE A 129 5.48 -18.77 0.00
CA PHE A 129 5.68 -17.35 -0.32
C PHE A 129 4.39 -16.75 -0.88
N LEU A 130 3.72 -17.48 -1.78
CA LEU A 130 2.44 -17.06 -2.32
C LEU A 130 1.36 -16.93 -1.24
N ALA A 131 1.27 -17.90 -0.34
CA ALA A 131 0.33 -17.85 0.79
C ALA A 131 0.63 -16.65 1.71
N GLY A 132 1.90 -16.44 2.07
CA GLY A 132 2.35 -15.29 2.87
C GLY A 132 2.08 -13.95 2.18
N TYR A 133 2.27 -13.88 0.86
CA TYR A 133 1.95 -12.70 0.06
C TYR A 133 0.45 -12.39 0.06
N MET A 134 -0.40 -13.41 -0.10
CA MET A 134 -1.86 -13.23 -0.01
C MET A 134 -2.28 -12.74 1.39
N CYS A 135 -1.66 -13.25 2.45
CA CYS A 135 -1.87 -12.74 3.81
C CYS A 135 -1.44 -11.28 3.95
N ALA A 136 -0.27 -10.90 3.45
CA ALA A 136 0.24 -9.52 3.50
C ALA A 136 -0.68 -8.56 2.76
N VAL A 137 -1.13 -8.91 1.56
CA VAL A 137 -2.11 -8.15 0.78
C VAL A 137 -3.41 -7.98 1.55
N PHE A 138 -3.94 -9.05 2.14
CA PHE A 138 -5.20 -9.00 2.89
C PHE A 138 -5.09 -8.08 4.11
N ILE A 139 -3.99 -8.20 4.88
CA ILE A 139 -3.72 -7.32 6.02
C ILE A 139 -3.62 -5.87 5.58
N GLN A 140 -2.90 -5.62 4.47
CA GLN A 140 -2.71 -4.27 3.94
C GLN A 140 -4.04 -3.66 3.48
N ILE A 141 -4.83 -4.33 2.65
CA ILE A 141 -6.11 -3.77 2.16
C ILE A 141 -7.10 -3.56 3.30
N PHE A 142 -7.15 -4.49 4.26
CA PHE A 142 -7.95 -4.36 5.46
C PHE A 142 -7.56 -3.08 6.21
N PHE A 143 -6.28 -2.93 6.56
CA PHE A 143 -5.76 -1.75 7.24
C PHE A 143 -6.04 -0.46 6.45
N LEU A 144 -5.80 -0.46 5.14
CA LEU A 144 -5.84 0.75 4.33
C LEU A 144 -7.26 1.28 4.10
N VAL A 145 -8.23 0.38 3.93
CA VAL A 145 -9.66 0.73 3.85
C VAL A 145 -10.17 1.32 5.17
N TYR A 146 -9.69 0.79 6.31
CA TYR A 146 -9.99 1.38 7.61
C TYR A 146 -9.33 2.75 7.77
N ILE A 147 -8.05 2.89 7.44
CA ILE A 147 -7.35 4.18 7.55
C ILE A 147 -7.95 5.23 6.62
N ALA A 148 -8.46 4.86 5.45
CA ALA A 148 -9.14 5.78 4.54
C ALA A 148 -10.30 6.52 5.22
N GLN A 149 -11.15 5.82 5.99
CA GLN A 149 -12.22 6.50 6.72
C GLN A 149 -11.67 7.43 7.82
N VAL A 150 -10.65 6.99 8.55
CA VAL A 150 -10.05 7.75 9.66
C VAL A 150 -9.47 9.06 9.12
N ILE A 151 -8.72 8.97 8.02
CA ILE A 151 -8.15 10.12 7.31
C ILE A 151 -9.23 11.11 6.88
N VAL A 152 -10.28 10.63 6.20
CA VAL A 152 -11.34 11.52 5.69
C VAL A 152 -12.05 12.26 6.82
N TYR A 153 -12.44 11.54 7.88
CA TYR A 153 -13.10 12.17 9.02
C TYR A 153 -12.18 13.08 9.82
N TRP A 154 -10.89 12.73 9.95
CA TRP A 154 -9.88 13.58 10.59
C TRP A 154 -9.73 14.89 9.82
N MET A 155 -9.56 14.83 8.49
CA MET A 155 -9.48 16.01 7.63
C MET A 155 -10.71 16.90 7.75
N TYR A 156 -11.89 16.29 7.69
CA TYR A 156 -13.14 17.02 7.81
C TYR A 156 -13.29 17.69 9.19
N HIS A 157 -12.86 17.03 10.27
CA HIS A 157 -12.85 17.61 11.62
C HIS A 157 -11.99 18.89 11.70
N PHE A 158 -10.84 18.91 11.03
CA PHE A 158 -9.94 20.07 10.96
C PHE A 158 -10.30 21.09 9.87
N ARG A 159 -11.49 20.97 9.26
CA ARG A 159 -11.96 21.86 8.18
C ARG A 159 -11.04 21.85 6.95
N ILE A 160 -10.33 20.75 6.73
CA ILE A 160 -9.62 20.48 5.48
C ILE A 160 -10.59 19.74 4.57
N ASP A 161 -10.66 20.13 3.30
CA ASP A 161 -11.47 19.41 2.32
C ASP A 161 -10.83 18.04 2.02
N PRO A 162 -11.47 16.91 2.45
CA PRO A 162 -10.92 15.59 2.19
C PRO A 162 -10.88 15.25 0.70
N ASP A 163 -11.69 15.90 -0.15
CA ASP A 163 -11.69 15.65 -1.60
C ASP A 163 -10.34 16.02 -2.24
N MET A 164 -9.61 16.97 -1.66
CA MET A 164 -8.33 17.47 -2.20
C MET A 164 -7.10 16.71 -1.69
N HIS A 165 -7.16 16.13 -0.48
CA HIS A 165 -5.97 15.64 0.22
C HIS A 165 -6.06 14.19 0.72
N ALA A 166 -7.26 13.61 0.87
CA ALA A 166 -7.39 12.26 1.45
C ALA A 166 -6.77 11.20 0.55
N ILE A 167 -6.97 11.30 -0.77
CA ILE A 167 -6.44 10.34 -1.74
C ILE A 167 -4.90 10.27 -1.67
N PRO A 168 -4.15 11.39 -1.81
CA PRO A 168 -2.69 11.37 -1.65
C PRO A 168 -2.22 10.77 -0.32
N MET A 169 -2.88 11.09 0.81
CA MET A 169 -2.49 10.54 2.11
C MET A 169 -2.72 9.03 2.22
N VAL A 170 -3.87 8.56 1.75
CA VAL A 170 -4.21 7.13 1.76
C VAL A 170 -3.25 6.35 0.87
N THR A 171 -2.94 6.86 -0.33
CA THR A 171 -1.99 6.22 -1.24
C THR A 171 -0.58 6.18 -0.65
N ALA A 172 -0.08 7.30 -0.10
CA ALA A 172 1.23 7.35 0.53
C ALA A 172 1.35 6.38 1.73
N THR A 173 0.28 6.26 2.53
CA THR A 173 0.20 5.27 3.61
C THR A 173 0.21 3.84 3.06
N GLY A 174 -0.50 3.61 1.95
CA GLY A 174 -0.58 2.32 1.28
C GLY A 174 0.76 1.87 0.72
N ASP A 175 1.51 2.80 0.13
CA ASP A 175 2.86 2.57 -0.37
C ASP A 175 3.82 2.20 0.75
N LEU A 176 3.79 2.95 1.86
CA LEU A 176 4.63 2.70 3.03
C LEU A 176 4.33 1.33 3.66
N VAL A 177 3.07 1.08 4.01
CA VAL A 177 2.65 -0.16 4.68
C VAL A 177 2.81 -1.37 3.75
N GLY A 178 2.42 -1.24 2.48
CA GLY A 178 2.56 -2.31 1.49
C GLY A 178 4.01 -2.69 1.25
N THR A 179 4.89 -1.70 1.08
CA THR A 179 6.32 -1.93 0.89
C THR A 179 6.93 -2.56 2.15
N ALA A 180 6.60 -2.06 3.34
CA ALA A 180 7.10 -2.62 4.59
C ALA A 180 6.67 -4.07 4.80
N LEU A 181 5.40 -4.40 4.56
CA LEU A 181 4.88 -5.77 4.65
C LEU A 181 5.56 -6.70 3.64
N LEU A 182 5.75 -6.23 2.41
CA LEU A 182 6.41 -7.01 1.36
C LEU A 182 7.87 -7.29 1.71
N VAL A 183 8.65 -6.26 2.06
CA VAL A 183 10.05 -6.41 2.48
C VAL A 183 10.16 -7.35 3.68
N SER A 184 9.28 -7.19 4.68
CA SER A 184 9.25 -8.06 5.86
C SER A 184 8.98 -9.52 5.49
N LEU A 185 8.06 -9.77 4.56
CA LEU A 185 7.78 -11.12 4.06
C LEU A 185 9.03 -11.72 3.39
N PHE A 186 9.73 -10.98 2.53
CA PHE A 186 10.97 -11.46 1.91
C PHE A 186 12.04 -11.81 2.95
N TYR A 187 12.23 -10.97 3.97
CA TYR A 187 13.16 -11.26 5.05
C TYR A 187 12.77 -12.52 5.85
N VAL A 188 11.50 -12.65 6.26
CA VAL A 188 11.01 -13.83 6.98
C VAL A 188 11.24 -15.10 6.14
N MET A 189 10.97 -15.04 4.85
CA MET A 189 11.17 -16.17 3.94
C MET A 189 12.65 -16.46 3.67
N SER A 190 13.54 -15.46 3.81
CA SER A 190 14.98 -15.64 3.69
C SER A 190 15.61 -16.37 4.86
N TYR A 191 14.99 -16.37 6.05
CA TYR A 191 15.48 -17.10 7.22
C TYR A 191 15.07 -18.58 7.22
N GLY A 192 14.12 -18.99 6.37
CA GLY A 192 13.77 -20.40 6.17
C GLY A 192 14.62 -21.00 5.05
N ASP A 193 15.58 -21.87 5.40
CA ASP A 193 16.59 -22.44 4.49
C ASP A 193 16.02 -23.15 3.23
N ASP A 194 14.74 -23.53 3.21
CA ASP A 194 14.10 -24.26 2.10
C ASP A 194 13.26 -23.40 1.15
N PHE A 195 13.10 -22.10 1.40
CA PHE A 195 11.98 -21.32 0.81
C PHE A 195 12.37 -20.15 -0.10
N VAL A 196 13.66 -19.95 -0.32
CA VAL A 196 14.17 -18.74 -0.97
C VAL A 196 13.95 -18.77 -2.48
N LEU A 197 13.29 -17.72 -2.97
CA LEU A 197 13.38 -17.21 -4.34
C LEU A 197 14.83 -16.79 -4.61
N LYS A 198 15.75 -17.74 -4.72
CA LYS A 198 17.13 -17.43 -5.09
C LYS A 198 17.16 -17.40 -6.61
N SER A 199 16.93 -16.22 -7.20
CA SER A 199 17.44 -16.01 -8.55
C SER A 199 18.95 -16.26 -8.48
N SER A 200 19.43 -17.21 -9.28
CA SER A 200 20.86 -17.43 -9.42
C SER A 200 21.47 -16.13 -9.91
N ALA A 201 22.09 -15.37 -9.00
CA ALA A 201 22.94 -14.27 -9.36
C ALA A 201 23.90 -14.75 -10.44
N MET A 202 23.97 -13.97 -11.52
CA MET A 202 24.90 -14.17 -12.62
C MET A 202 26.30 -14.31 -12.03
N SER A 203 26.83 -15.53 -12.04
CA SER A 203 28.25 -15.79 -11.83
C SER A 203 29.00 -15.29 -13.05
N GLU A 204 29.10 -13.98 -13.20
CA GLU A 204 30.15 -13.38 -14.01
C GLU A 204 31.36 -13.18 -13.11
N THR A 205 32.32 -14.08 -13.28
CA THR A 205 33.72 -13.89 -12.92
C THR A 205 34.17 -12.46 -13.24
N PRO A 206 34.84 -11.75 -12.32
CA PRO A 206 35.40 -10.45 -12.63
C PRO A 206 36.68 -10.67 -13.46
N SER A 207 36.54 -10.73 -14.77
CA SER A 207 37.66 -10.47 -15.67
C SER A 207 37.37 -9.20 -16.46
N ASN A 208 38.13 -8.17 -16.08
CA ASN A 208 38.32 -6.89 -16.77
C ASN A 208 37.35 -5.77 -16.41
N ALA A 209 37.80 -4.99 -15.43
CA ALA A 209 37.56 -3.56 -15.38
C ALA A 209 37.64 -2.95 -16.79
N THR A 210 36.65 -2.11 -17.13
CA THR A 210 36.78 -0.71 -17.57
C THR A 210 35.57 -0.36 -18.43
N LEU A 211 34.56 0.29 -17.85
CA LEU A 211 33.92 1.43 -18.51
C LEU A 211 33.15 2.26 -17.48
N MET A 212 33.57 3.52 -17.39
CA MET A 212 33.04 4.53 -16.50
C MET A 212 31.56 4.79 -16.76
N CYS A 213 30.79 5.00 -15.69
CA CYS A 213 29.65 5.92 -15.73
C CYS A 213 30.05 7.16 -14.93
N SER A 214 30.59 8.14 -15.66
CA SER A 214 30.66 9.53 -15.22
C SER A 214 29.25 10.11 -15.18
N TYR A 215 28.88 10.69 -14.04
CA TYR A 215 27.75 11.61 -13.95
C TYR A 215 28.23 12.97 -14.45
N GLU A 216 27.76 13.38 -15.62
CA GLU A 216 27.50 14.79 -15.93
C GLU A 216 25.97 15.00 -15.90
#